data_AF-A0A357BLH9-F1
#
_entry.id   AF-A0A357BLH9-F1
#
_cell.length_a   1.000
_cell.length_b   1.000
_cell.length_c   1.000
_cell.angle_alpha   90.00
_cell.angle_beta   90.00
_cell.angle_gamma   90.00
#
_symmetry.space_group_name_H-M   'P 1'
#
loop_
_entity.id
_entity.type
_entity.pdbx_description
1 polymer ?
#
loop_
_entity_poly.entity_id
_entity_poly.type
_entity_poly.pdbx_seq_one_letter_code
_entity_poly.pdbx_strand_id
1 'polypeptide(L)'
;MAPDWIKACKESKRYDEFNWNEQVEVEVDTLDSLIKKYGRPEYLKIDVEGNEYNVLKGLSCGVPLVSLEICPETMSSTQNCINYLSSIIDMRFNLSSGETALKFDLPEWITATEMVATLKGSPRFGYLWARLTF
;
A
#
# COMPACT_ATOMS: atom_id res chain seq x y z
N MET A 1 -10.26 -10.25 3.17
CA MET A 1 -9.08 -10.24 2.27
C MET A 1 -9.55 -10.24 0.83
N ALA A 2 -8.80 -9.65 -0.09
CA ALA A 2 -9.18 -9.63 -1.52
C ALA A 2 -9.10 -11.04 -2.12
N PRO A 3 -10.09 -11.51 -2.91
CA PRO A 3 -10.05 -12.82 -3.55
C PRO A 3 -8.80 -13.04 -4.42
N ASP A 4 -8.37 -12.02 -5.15
CA ASP A 4 -7.17 -12.09 -6.01
C ASP A 4 -5.89 -12.21 -5.18
N TRP A 5 -5.82 -11.57 -4.02
CA TRP A 5 -4.70 -11.70 -3.09
C TRP A 5 -4.62 -13.12 -2.51
N ILE A 6 -5.77 -13.69 -2.09
CA ILE A 6 -5.83 -15.09 -1.60
C ILE A 6 -5.37 -16.05 -2.70
N LYS A 7 -5.85 -15.85 -3.93
CA LYS A 7 -5.46 -16.67 -5.08
C LYS A 7 -3.96 -16.60 -5.32
N ALA A 8 -3.39 -15.41 -5.37
CA ALA A 8 -1.96 -15.23 -5.63
C ALA A 8 -1.09 -15.81 -4.50
N CYS A 9 -1.53 -15.69 -3.24
CA CYS A 9 -0.86 -16.32 -2.09
C CYS A 9 -0.85 -17.86 -2.16
N LYS A 10 -1.94 -18.47 -2.63
CA LYS A 10 -2.01 -19.93 -2.87
C LYS A 10 -1.10 -20.35 -4.02
N GLU A 11 -1.03 -19.55 -5.08
CA GLU A 11 -0.15 -19.83 -6.23
C GLU A 11 1.34 -19.71 -5.86
N SER A 12 1.69 -18.76 -4.98
CA SER A 12 3.07 -18.57 -4.50
C SER A 12 3.48 -19.51 -3.37
N LYS A 13 2.52 -20.23 -2.77
CA LYS A 13 2.72 -21.12 -1.62
C LYS A 13 3.22 -20.44 -0.35
N ARG A 14 3.11 -19.11 -0.28
CA ARG A 14 3.61 -18.32 0.86
C ARG A 14 2.86 -18.62 2.17
N TYR A 15 1.66 -19.17 2.06
CA TYR A 15 0.72 -19.40 3.16
C TYR A 15 -0.02 -20.74 2.98
N ASP A 16 0.69 -21.77 2.53
CA ASP A 16 0.12 -23.11 2.24
C ASP A 16 -0.53 -23.76 3.47
N GLU A 17 -0.14 -23.35 4.67
CA GLU A 17 -0.71 -23.79 5.94
C GLU A 17 -2.06 -23.14 6.29
N PHE A 18 -2.44 -22.06 5.59
CA PHE A 18 -3.67 -21.32 5.86
C PHE A 18 -4.83 -21.77 4.97
N ASN A 19 -6.01 -21.90 5.58
CA ASN A 19 -7.24 -22.20 4.87
C ASN A 19 -8.24 -21.04 4.99
N TRP A 20 -8.47 -20.34 3.86
CA TRP A 20 -9.44 -19.25 3.76
C TRP A 20 -10.81 -19.77 3.30
N ASN A 21 -11.49 -20.51 4.18
CA ASN A 21 -12.79 -21.13 3.91
C ASN A 21 -13.98 -20.39 4.55
N GLU A 22 -13.73 -19.38 5.36
CA GLU A 22 -14.75 -18.56 6.01
C GLU A 22 -14.89 -17.18 5.35
N GLN A 23 -16.12 -16.68 5.32
CA GLN A 23 -16.43 -15.33 4.86
C GLN A 23 -17.33 -14.65 5.88
N VAL A 24 -17.06 -13.39 6.13
CA VAL A 24 -17.85 -12.53 7.03
C VAL A 24 -18.20 -11.25 6.30
N GLU A 25 -19.42 -10.75 6.51
CA GLU A 25 -19.81 -9.43 6.06
C GLU A 25 -19.30 -8.39 7.06
N VAL A 26 -18.67 -7.34 6.53
CA VAL A 26 -18.16 -6.22 7.33
C VAL A 26 -18.63 -4.92 6.71
N GLU A 27 -19.00 -3.96 7.55
CA GLU A 27 -19.25 -2.59 7.11
C GLU A 27 -17.92 -1.94 6.70
N VAL A 28 -17.92 -1.21 5.60
CA VAL A 28 -16.76 -0.49 5.08
C VAL A 28 -17.07 1.00 5.00
N ASP A 29 -16.05 1.83 5.23
CA ASP A 29 -16.12 3.28 5.13
C ASP A 29 -14.94 3.81 4.31
N THR A 30 -14.95 5.09 3.95
CA THR A 30 -13.87 5.74 3.20
C THR A 30 -12.91 6.47 4.14
N LEU A 31 -11.65 6.62 3.70
CA LEU A 31 -10.68 7.43 4.43
C LEU A 31 -11.16 8.88 4.57
N ASP A 32 -11.86 9.43 3.58
CA ASP A 32 -12.45 10.77 3.63
C ASP A 32 -13.51 10.92 4.73
N SER A 33 -14.41 9.95 4.87
CA SER A 33 -15.39 9.93 5.96
C SER A 33 -14.71 9.88 7.33
N LEU A 34 -13.69 9.01 7.46
CA LEU A 34 -12.93 8.87 8.70
C LEU A 34 -12.12 10.14 9.02
N ILE A 35 -11.49 10.76 8.03
CA ILE A 35 -10.77 12.03 8.18
C ILE A 35 -11.72 13.17 8.56
N LYS A 36 -12.92 13.22 7.97
CA LYS A 36 -13.94 14.21 8.35
C LYS A 36 -14.38 14.05 9.81
N LYS A 37 -14.45 12.80 10.29
CA LYS A 37 -14.91 12.48 11.65
C LYS A 37 -13.83 12.68 12.71
N TYR A 38 -12.59 12.27 12.43
CA TYR A 38 -11.51 12.19 13.42
C TYR A 38 -10.39 13.19 13.18
N GLY A 39 -10.43 13.94 12.07
CA GLY A 39 -9.36 14.82 11.64
C GLY A 39 -8.34 14.12 10.74
N ARG A 40 -7.48 14.92 10.10
CA ARG A 40 -6.44 14.42 9.21
C ARG A 40 -5.30 13.82 10.05
N PRO A 41 -4.91 12.55 9.83
CA PRO A 41 -3.79 11.97 10.54
C PRO A 41 -2.46 12.54 10.01
N GLU A 42 -1.43 12.54 10.85
CA GLU A 42 -0.05 12.81 10.44
C GLU A 42 0.60 11.59 9.77
N TYR A 43 0.13 10.38 10.11
CA TYR A 43 0.61 9.12 9.57
C TYR A 43 -0.54 8.13 9.32
N LEU A 44 -0.52 7.47 8.16
CA LEU A 44 -1.50 6.46 7.76
C LEU A 44 -0.80 5.15 7.36
N LYS A 45 -1.02 4.07 8.12
CA LYS A 45 -0.64 2.70 7.73
C LYS A 45 -1.80 2.03 7.01
N ILE A 46 -1.53 1.44 5.85
CA ILE A 46 -2.48 0.66 5.06
C ILE A 46 -1.90 -0.72 4.85
N ASP A 47 -2.62 -1.72 5.37
CA ASP A 47 -2.22 -3.12 5.41
C ASP A 47 -3.53 -3.91 5.44
N VAL A 48 -4.06 -4.22 4.26
CA VAL A 48 -5.47 -4.65 4.08
C VAL A 48 -5.59 -5.83 3.10
N GLU A 49 -4.49 -6.57 2.93
CA GLU A 49 -4.42 -7.85 2.25
C GLU A 49 -5.07 -7.81 0.86
N GLY A 50 -4.54 -6.92 0.02
CA GLY A 50 -4.90 -6.78 -1.40
C GLY A 50 -5.96 -5.72 -1.70
N ASN A 51 -6.38 -4.94 -0.70
CA ASN A 51 -7.33 -3.84 -0.87
C ASN A 51 -6.69 -2.45 -0.80
N GLU A 52 -5.36 -2.36 -0.86
CA GLU A 52 -4.61 -1.11 -0.65
C GLU A 52 -5.08 -0.02 -1.62
N TYR A 53 -5.24 -0.38 -2.90
CA TYR A 53 -5.73 0.55 -3.92
C TYR A 53 -7.20 0.97 -3.69
N ASN A 54 -8.05 0.06 -3.20
CA ASN A 54 -9.45 0.38 -2.87
C ASN A 54 -9.55 1.34 -1.69
N VAL A 55 -8.72 1.15 -0.67
CA VAL A 55 -8.61 2.07 0.48
C VAL A 55 -8.17 3.45 0.00
N LEU A 56 -7.13 3.51 -0.83
CA LEU A 56 -6.62 4.77 -1.35
C LEU A 56 -7.66 5.52 -2.18
N LYS A 57 -8.48 4.85 -3.01
CA LYS A 57 -9.57 5.52 -3.76
C LYS A 57 -10.56 6.30 -2.87
N GLY A 58 -10.62 5.98 -1.58
CA GLY A 58 -11.42 6.70 -0.59
C GLY A 58 -10.70 7.88 0.08
N LEU A 59 -9.48 8.23 -0.35
CA LEU A 59 -8.67 9.33 0.17
C LEU A 59 -8.56 10.43 -0.91
N SER A 60 -9.13 11.60 -0.66
CA SER A 60 -9.08 12.74 -1.59
C SER A 60 -8.12 13.85 -1.17
N CYS A 61 -7.44 13.71 -0.02
CA CYS A 61 -6.52 14.71 0.50
C CYS A 61 -5.15 14.13 0.87
N GLY A 62 -4.13 14.98 0.82
CA GLY A 62 -2.76 14.59 1.17
C GLY A 62 -2.57 14.36 2.67
N VAL A 63 -2.10 13.16 3.02
CA VAL A 63 -1.62 12.81 4.38
C VAL A 63 -0.08 12.92 4.41
N PRO A 64 0.52 13.54 5.46
CA PRO A 64 1.97 13.80 5.50
C PRO A 64 2.86 12.58 5.26
N LEU A 65 2.49 11.43 5.85
CA LEU A 65 3.22 10.18 5.70
C LEU A 65 2.24 9.01 5.54
N VAL A 66 2.46 8.18 4.55
CA VAL A 66 1.68 6.96 4.28
C VAL A 66 2.62 5.77 4.14
N SER A 67 2.27 4.63 4.72
CA SER A 67 2.96 3.36 4.46
C SER A 67 1.96 2.30 4.00
N LEU A 68 2.26 1.66 2.88
CA LEU A 68 1.47 0.58 2.28
C LEU A 68 2.25 -0.71 2.39
N GLU A 69 1.63 -1.78 2.88
CA GLU A 69 2.21 -3.12 2.69
C GLU A 69 2.25 -3.44 1.19
N ILE A 70 3.38 -4.01 0.75
CA ILE A 70 3.55 -4.48 -0.62
C ILE A 70 3.96 -5.95 -0.60
N CYS A 71 3.30 -6.75 -1.44
CA CYS A 71 3.57 -8.17 -1.60
C CYS A 71 3.93 -8.48 -3.06
N PRO A 72 4.90 -9.40 -3.32
CA PRO A 72 5.29 -9.80 -4.67
C PRO A 72 4.10 -10.12 -5.60
N GLU A 73 3.05 -10.68 -5.03
CA GLU A 73 1.80 -11.10 -5.63
C GLU A 73 0.93 -9.95 -6.15
N THR A 74 1.07 -8.75 -5.58
CA THR A 74 0.18 -7.59 -5.83
C THR A 74 0.92 -6.38 -6.40
N MET A 75 2.08 -6.57 -7.03
CA MET A 75 2.90 -5.48 -7.57
C MET A 75 2.18 -4.56 -8.57
N SER A 76 1.21 -5.07 -9.33
CA SER A 76 0.36 -4.24 -10.20
C SER A 76 -0.55 -3.29 -9.39
N SER A 77 -1.12 -3.78 -8.28
CA SER A 77 -1.88 -2.97 -7.32
C SER A 77 -0.98 -1.91 -6.68
N THR A 78 0.26 -2.26 -6.32
CA THR A 78 1.24 -1.30 -5.78
C THR A 78 1.50 -0.15 -6.76
N GLN A 79 1.63 -0.42 -8.06
CA GLN A 79 1.81 0.63 -9.07
C GLN A 79 0.58 1.55 -9.16
N ASN A 80 -0.62 1.00 -9.07
CA ASN A 80 -1.86 1.79 -9.02
C ASN A 80 -1.92 2.68 -7.78
N CYS A 81 -1.45 2.18 -6.63
CA CYS A 81 -1.36 2.96 -5.39
C CYS A 81 -0.41 4.16 -5.54
N ILE A 82 0.79 3.95 -6.10
CA ILE A 82 1.77 5.02 -6.35
C ILE A 82 1.18 6.10 -7.25
N ASN A 83 0.61 5.69 -8.39
CA ASN A 83 0.03 6.60 -9.36
C ASN A 83 -1.13 7.41 -8.76
N TYR A 84 -1.98 6.77 -7.95
CA TYR A 84 -3.12 7.43 -7.32
C TYR A 84 -2.68 8.45 -6.28
N LEU A 85 -1.75 8.09 -5.37
CA LEU A 85 -1.21 9.03 -4.38
C LEU A 85 -0.60 10.26 -5.05
N SER A 86 0.20 10.06 -6.09
CA SER A 86 0.78 11.16 -6.86
C SER A 86 -0.22 11.98 -7.68
N SER A 87 -1.43 11.48 -7.91
CA SER A 87 -2.50 12.25 -8.58
C SER A 87 -3.22 13.21 -7.63
N ILE A 88 -3.15 12.98 -6.32
CA ILE A 88 -3.76 13.84 -5.30
C ILE A 88 -2.84 15.01 -4.98
N ILE A 89 -1.56 14.71 -4.74
CA ILE A 89 -0.57 15.67 -4.26
C ILE A 89 0.84 15.18 -4.60
N ASP A 90 1.79 16.11 -4.74
CA ASP A 90 3.19 15.74 -4.96
C ASP A 90 3.74 14.98 -3.74
N MET A 91 4.28 13.79 -4.00
CA MET A 91 4.81 12.89 -2.99
C MET A 91 6.12 12.29 -3.46
N ARG A 92 7.00 12.03 -2.49
CA ARG A 92 8.20 11.23 -2.70
C ARG A 92 8.05 9.88 -2.03
N PHE A 93 8.74 8.90 -2.57
CA PHE A 93 8.60 7.49 -2.19
C PHE A 93 9.91 6.89 -1.71
N ASN A 94 9.81 5.93 -0.79
CA ASN A 94 10.91 5.07 -0.36
C ASN A 94 10.39 3.65 -0.09
N LEU A 95 11.28 2.71 0.16
CA LEU A 95 10.97 1.31 0.42
C LEU A 95 11.60 0.87 1.74
N SER A 96 10.99 -0.12 2.37
CA SER A 96 11.62 -0.91 3.43
C SER A 96 11.36 -2.38 3.19
N SER A 97 12.41 -3.18 3.08
CA SER A 97 12.28 -4.63 2.89
C SER A 97 11.97 -5.36 4.20
N GLY A 98 11.10 -6.36 4.12
CA GLY A 98 10.70 -7.20 5.26
C GLY A 98 9.66 -6.54 6.18
N GLU A 99 9.37 -7.20 7.30
CA GLU A 99 8.20 -6.90 8.15
C GLU A 99 8.42 -5.75 9.14
N THR A 100 9.66 -5.47 9.53
CA THR A 100 9.94 -4.58 10.66
C THR A 100 10.24 -3.14 10.27
N ALA A 101 10.29 -2.83 8.97
CA ALA A 101 10.55 -1.49 8.41
C ALA A 101 11.62 -0.66 9.14
N LEU A 102 12.72 -1.29 9.55
CA LEU A 102 13.73 -0.67 10.43
C LEU A 102 14.63 0.34 9.71
N LYS A 103 14.65 0.31 8.38
CA LYS A 103 15.48 1.18 7.53
C LYS A 103 14.82 1.42 6.19
N PHE A 104 15.17 2.53 5.57
CA PHE A 104 14.86 2.78 4.17
C PHE A 104 15.90 2.10 3.27
N ASP A 105 15.42 1.48 2.20
CA ASP A 105 16.24 0.76 1.22
C ASP A 105 16.93 1.72 0.24
N LEU A 106 16.31 2.89 -0.02
CA LEU A 106 16.87 3.91 -0.89
C LEU A 106 17.54 5.02 -0.07
N PRO A 107 18.69 5.54 -0.51
CA PRO A 107 19.38 6.64 0.16
C PRO A 107 18.58 7.94 0.13
N GLU A 108 17.78 8.13 -0.91
CA GLU A 108 16.96 9.31 -1.13
C GLU A 108 15.51 8.91 -1.42
N TRP A 109 14.60 9.84 -1.14
CA TRP A 109 13.20 9.69 -1.51
C TRP A 109 12.99 10.10 -2.97
N ILE A 110 12.42 9.21 -3.78
CA ILE A 110 12.34 9.34 -5.24
C ILE A 110 10.92 9.68 -5.72
N THR A 111 10.78 10.12 -6.97
CA THR A 111 9.48 10.38 -7.61
C THR A 111 8.66 9.11 -7.80
N ALA A 112 7.35 9.28 -8.06
CA ALA A 112 6.47 8.19 -8.48
C ALA A 112 7.02 7.44 -9.71
N THR A 113 7.46 8.17 -10.74
CA THR A 113 8.00 7.58 -11.97
C THR A 113 9.23 6.73 -11.71
N GLU A 114 10.17 7.23 -10.90
CA GLU A 114 11.37 6.48 -10.51
C GLU A 114 11.02 5.25 -9.66
N MET A 115 10.03 5.38 -8.76
CA MET A 115 9.59 4.26 -7.91
C MET A 115 8.92 3.16 -8.74
N VAL A 116 8.02 3.51 -9.65
CA VAL A 116 7.40 2.55 -10.58
C VAL A 116 8.47 1.84 -11.43
N ALA A 117 9.49 2.57 -11.90
CA ALA A 117 10.61 1.97 -12.61
C ALA A 117 11.43 1.03 -11.72
N THR A 118 11.64 1.38 -10.45
CA THR A 118 12.38 0.58 -9.45
C THR A 118 11.68 -0.73 -9.12
N LEU A 119 10.34 -0.74 -9.10
CA LEU A 119 9.54 -1.94 -8.83
C LEU A 119 9.37 -2.82 -10.09
N LYS A 120 9.74 -2.33 -11.28
CA LYS A 120 9.57 -3.09 -12.52
C LYS A 120 10.51 -4.28 -12.56
N GLY A 121 9.96 -5.49 -12.59
CA GLY A 121 10.72 -6.74 -12.72
C GLY A 121 11.45 -7.18 -11.44
N SER A 122 11.21 -6.51 -10.31
CA SER A 122 11.75 -6.89 -9.00
C SER A 122 10.61 -6.98 -7.98
N PRO A 123 9.95 -8.15 -7.86
CA PRO A 123 8.94 -8.36 -6.83
C PRO A 123 9.54 -8.12 -5.44
N ARG A 124 8.81 -7.42 -4.56
CA ARG A 124 9.28 -7.09 -3.21
C ARG A 124 8.23 -7.37 -2.17
N PHE A 125 8.69 -7.75 -0.99
CA PHE A 125 7.90 -7.81 0.21
C PHE A 125 8.39 -6.79 1.24
N GLY A 126 7.46 -6.05 1.84
CA GLY A 126 7.75 -5.06 2.87
C GLY A 126 6.81 -3.87 2.75
N TYR A 127 7.34 -2.65 2.88
CA TYR A 127 6.55 -1.43 2.88
C TYR A 127 6.99 -0.44 1.82
N LEU A 128 6.02 0.10 1.09
CA LEU A 128 6.14 1.32 0.30
C LEU A 128 5.79 2.51 1.19
N TRP A 129 6.69 3.47 1.26
CA TRP A 129 6.51 4.71 1.99
C TRP A 129 6.24 5.86 1.01
N ALA A 130 5.29 6.73 1.32
CA ALA A 130 5.01 7.95 0.60
C ALA A 130 4.99 9.14 1.56
N ARG A 131 5.70 10.21 1.23
CA ARG A 131 5.82 11.42 2.04
C ARG A 131 5.51 12.66 1.21
N LEU A 132 4.73 13.58 1.77
CA LEU A 132 4.47 14.88 1.13
C LEU A 132 5.76 15.68 0.94
N THR A 133 5.83 16.42 -0.16
CA THR A 133 6.80 17.51 -0.35
C THR A 133 6.21 18.81 0.21
N PHE A 134 7.01 19.57 0.94
CA PHE A 134 6.67 20.93 1.42
C PHE A 134 7.53 21.96 0.71
#